data_AF-A0AA40YTK4-F1
#
_entry.id   AF-A0AA40YTK4-F1
#
_cell.length_a   1.000
_cell.length_b   1.000
_cell.length_c   1.000
_cell.angle_alpha   90.00
_cell.angle_beta   90.00
_cell.angle_gamma   90.00
#
_symmetry.space_group_name_H-M   'P 1'
#
loop_
_entity.id
_entity.type
_entity.pdbx_description
1 polymer ?
#
loop_
_entity_poly.entity_id
_entity_poly.type
_entity_poly.pdbx_seq_one_letter_code
_entity_poly.pdbx_strand_id
1 'polypeptide(L)'
;MLGKVDQVTADYYFAYEKEKVSASRAAVTNGYERVKADVGELLVYNDLTDYLNVLIGNVIPKMPETYDREVSIAKILNSDDSQLSRLVTNLRSFNQIYAETNDKQHVYSAPTLQVREQLLQEINQLKGWLSEDTKVEIKSRFKKPYDEIRNLGYLKSRGRLGSVLNASQELILLFTAIVVGSREHMLVKNVFSGLEEHGLRFDKQSKKEIVDFFEEVNLLEKMSDSGDAQYVKPIL
;
A
#
# COMPACT_ATOMS: atom_id res chain seq x y z
N MET A 1 -6.57 -10.62 -6.08
CA MET A 1 -5.68 -11.80 -6.02
C MET A 1 -4.83 -11.70 -4.77
N LEU A 2 -5.16 -12.44 -3.70
CA LEU A 2 -4.30 -12.58 -2.51
C LEU A 2 -3.26 -13.70 -2.73
N GLY A 3 -2.57 -13.65 -3.87
CA GLY A 3 -1.75 -14.76 -4.35
C GLY A 3 -0.53 -14.23 -5.09
N LYS A 4 0.38 -13.64 -4.31
CA LYS A 4 1.84 -13.54 -4.53
C LYS A 4 2.40 -12.74 -3.36
N VAL A 5 2.89 -13.44 -2.34
CA VAL A 5 3.75 -12.88 -1.30
C VAL A 5 5.19 -12.98 -1.79
N ASP A 6 5.43 -12.46 -2.99
CA ASP A 6 6.67 -11.75 -3.24
C ASP A 6 6.38 -10.32 -2.80
N GLN A 7 7.37 -9.60 -2.25
CA GLN A 7 7.25 -8.16 -2.09
C GLN A 7 7.13 -7.50 -3.47
N VAL A 8 5.97 -7.61 -4.12
CA VAL A 8 5.56 -6.69 -5.15
C VAL A 8 5.21 -5.43 -4.39
N THR A 9 6.21 -4.62 -4.08
CA THR A 9 6.01 -3.21 -3.77
C THR A 9 5.17 -2.70 -4.92
N ALA A 10 3.88 -2.45 -4.70
CA ALA A 10 3.04 -1.93 -5.76
C ALA A 10 3.68 -0.62 -6.23
N ASP A 11 4.05 -0.57 -7.52
CA ASP A 11 4.80 0.54 -8.07
C ASP A 11 3.91 1.79 -8.21
N TYR A 12 3.70 2.52 -7.11
CA TYR A 12 2.95 3.77 -7.11
C TYR A 12 3.88 4.95 -7.35
N TYR A 13 3.66 5.66 -8.46
CA TYR A 13 4.50 6.78 -8.86
C TYR A 13 3.89 8.13 -8.47
N PHE A 14 4.71 8.98 -7.86
CA PHE A 14 4.43 10.38 -7.61
C PHE A 14 4.86 11.24 -8.79
N ALA A 15 4.13 12.34 -9.00
CA ALA A 15 4.57 13.45 -9.82
C ALA A 15 5.09 14.58 -8.91
N TYR A 16 6.16 15.24 -9.32
CA TYR A 16 6.61 16.47 -8.72
C TYR A 16 5.58 17.59 -8.96
N GLU A 17 5.27 18.39 -7.95
CA GLU A 17 4.15 19.30 -8.03
C GLU A 17 4.24 20.34 -9.17
N LYS A 18 5.44 20.84 -9.48
CA LYS A 18 5.63 21.89 -10.50
C LYS A 18 5.83 21.33 -11.91
N GLU A 19 5.98 20.02 -12.06
CA GLU A 19 6.23 19.42 -13.37
C GLU A 19 4.97 19.41 -14.25
N LYS A 20 5.19 19.37 -15.58
CA LYS A 20 4.15 19.09 -16.57
C LYS A 20 4.02 17.57 -16.76
N VAL A 21 2.80 17.06 -16.64
CA VAL A 21 2.50 15.62 -16.71
C VAL A 21 1.68 15.32 -17.96
N SER A 22 2.12 14.34 -18.75
CA SER A 22 1.39 13.80 -19.91
C SER A 22 0.72 12.47 -19.58
N ALA A 23 -0.23 12.03 -20.41
CA ALA A 23 -1.04 10.83 -20.16
C ALA A 23 -0.22 9.52 -20.05
N SER A 24 0.94 9.45 -20.71
CA SER A 24 1.79 8.26 -20.73
C SER A 24 2.72 8.13 -19.52
N ARG A 25 2.75 9.13 -18.63
CA ARG A 25 3.63 9.15 -17.45
C ARG A 25 3.23 8.06 -16.46
N ALA A 26 4.22 7.45 -15.79
CA ALA A 26 3.95 6.42 -14.80
C ALA A 26 3.14 6.96 -13.61
N ALA A 27 3.32 8.24 -13.26
CA ALA A 27 2.49 8.92 -12.25
C ALA A 27 0.99 8.98 -12.60
N VAL A 28 0.62 8.79 -13.88
CA VAL A 28 -0.78 8.73 -14.34
C VAL A 28 -1.24 7.28 -14.44
N THR A 29 -0.48 6.42 -15.13
CA THR A 29 -0.89 5.03 -15.42
C THR A 29 -0.74 4.08 -14.22
N ASN A 30 0.27 4.35 -13.38
CA ASN A 30 0.63 3.56 -12.20
C ASN A 30 0.71 4.49 -10.96
N GLY A 31 -0.23 5.43 -10.85
CA GLY A 31 -0.31 6.36 -9.72
C GLY A 31 -1.61 6.20 -8.94
N TYR A 32 -2.26 7.34 -8.65
CA TYR A 32 -3.43 7.39 -7.77
C TYR A 32 -4.63 6.57 -8.24
N GLU A 33 -4.87 6.42 -9.55
CA GLU A 33 -6.03 5.65 -10.04
C GLU A 33 -5.98 4.17 -9.59
N ARG A 34 -4.79 3.58 -9.43
CA ARG A 34 -4.65 2.23 -8.86
C ARG A 34 -5.04 2.21 -7.38
N VAL A 35 -4.55 3.17 -6.59
CA VAL A 35 -4.90 3.27 -5.16
C VAL A 35 -6.41 3.47 -4.98
N LYS A 36 -7.01 4.33 -5.81
CA LYS A 36 -8.45 4.61 -5.78
C LYS A 36 -9.32 3.39 -6.10
N ALA A 37 -8.84 2.48 -6.96
CA ALA A 37 -9.50 1.22 -7.26
C ALA A 37 -9.51 0.29 -6.04
N ASP A 38 -8.39 0.19 -5.33
CA ASP A 38 -8.26 -0.68 -4.15
C ASP A 38 -9.08 -0.19 -2.95
N VAL A 39 -9.23 1.14 -2.80
CA VAL A 39 -9.99 1.74 -1.68
C VAL A 39 -11.48 1.35 -1.69
N GLY A 40 -12.04 0.97 -2.85
CA GLY A 40 -13.44 0.54 -2.95
C GLY A 40 -13.78 -0.68 -2.10
N GLU A 41 -12.78 -1.51 -1.78
CA GLU A 41 -12.92 -2.71 -0.97
C GLU A 41 -12.34 -2.56 0.44
N LEU A 42 -11.94 -1.35 0.86
CA LEU A 42 -11.21 -1.14 2.11
C LEU A 42 -11.97 -1.71 3.33
N LEU A 43 -13.29 -1.48 3.40
CA LEU A 43 -14.13 -2.05 4.46
C LEU A 43 -14.12 -3.59 4.45
N VAL A 44 -14.24 -4.20 3.27
CA VAL A 44 -14.22 -5.66 3.12
C VAL A 44 -12.88 -6.23 3.58
N TYR A 45 -11.77 -5.57 3.26
CA TYR A 45 -10.44 -5.99 3.74
C TYR A 45 -10.26 -5.75 5.23
N ASN A 46 -10.84 -4.69 5.79
CA ASN A 46 -10.84 -4.44 7.24
C ASN A 46 -11.57 -5.57 7.97
N ASP A 47 -12.82 -5.84 7.60
CA ASP A 47 -13.63 -6.90 8.19
C ASP A 47 -12.96 -8.27 8.04
N LEU A 48 -12.40 -8.55 6.87
CA LEU A 48 -11.64 -9.79 6.65
C LEU A 48 -10.42 -9.89 7.56
N THR A 49 -9.67 -8.80 7.75
CA THR A 49 -8.51 -8.77 8.65
C THR A 49 -8.94 -9.03 10.09
N ASP A 50 -10.02 -8.40 10.53
CA ASP A 50 -10.59 -8.58 11.88
C ASP A 50 -11.01 -10.03 12.11
N TYR A 51 -11.80 -10.61 11.20
CA TYR A 51 -12.24 -12.00 11.29
C TYR A 51 -11.06 -12.96 11.35
N LEU A 52 -10.05 -12.80 10.48
CA LEU A 52 -8.89 -13.69 10.47
C LEU A 52 -8.07 -13.59 11.75
N ASN A 53 -7.89 -12.38 12.30
CA ASN A 53 -7.20 -12.19 13.57
C ASN A 53 -7.94 -12.83 14.76
N VAL A 54 -9.27 -12.81 14.73
CA VAL A 54 -10.09 -13.53 15.72
C VAL A 54 -9.97 -15.04 15.55
N LEU A 55 -10.08 -15.54 14.31
CA LEU A 55 -10.09 -16.98 14.02
C LEU A 55 -8.73 -17.64 14.26
N ILE A 56 -7.61 -16.92 14.08
CA ILE A 56 -6.28 -17.44 14.44
C ILE A 56 -5.97 -17.28 15.94
N GLY A 57 -6.73 -16.44 16.65
CA GLY A 57 -6.62 -16.22 18.09
C GLY A 57 -5.65 -15.11 18.49
N ASN A 58 -5.29 -14.21 17.58
CA ASN A 58 -4.54 -13.00 17.92
C ASN A 58 -5.40 -12.06 18.77
N VAL A 59 -6.65 -11.89 18.34
CA VAL A 59 -7.66 -11.06 18.99
C VAL A 59 -8.73 -11.95 19.60
N ILE A 60 -9.08 -11.72 20.86
CA ILE A 60 -10.15 -12.46 21.54
C ILE A 60 -11.29 -11.48 21.83
N PRO A 61 -12.48 -11.70 21.24
CA PRO A 61 -13.63 -10.85 21.50
C PRO A 61 -13.93 -10.76 23.00
N LYS A 62 -14.22 -9.55 23.48
CA LYS A 62 -14.49 -9.24 24.90
C LYS A 62 -13.26 -9.33 25.82
N MET A 63 -12.05 -9.42 25.26
CA MET A 63 -10.78 -9.29 25.99
C MET A 63 -9.96 -8.14 25.39
N PRO A 64 -10.21 -6.88 25.82
CA PRO A 64 -9.60 -5.68 25.23
C PRO A 64 -8.07 -5.69 25.20
N GLU A 65 -7.42 -6.39 26.14
CA GLU A 65 -5.96 -6.59 26.22
C GLU A 65 -5.36 -7.44 25.10
N THR A 66 -6.19 -7.86 24.13
CA THR A 66 -5.76 -8.58 22.93
C THR A 66 -5.90 -7.75 21.66
N TYR A 67 -6.55 -6.58 21.71
CA TYR A 67 -6.89 -5.81 20.51
C TYR A 67 -5.65 -5.18 19.86
N ASP A 68 -4.59 -4.95 20.63
CA ASP A 68 -3.29 -4.47 20.15
C ASP A 68 -2.44 -5.57 19.47
N ARG A 69 -2.92 -6.82 19.44
CA ARG A 69 -2.22 -7.97 18.84
C ARG A 69 -2.60 -8.23 17.39
N GLU A 70 -3.50 -7.43 16.83
CA GLU A 70 -3.89 -7.54 15.43
C GLU A 70 -2.66 -7.44 14.50
N VAL A 71 -2.63 -8.29 13.49
CA VAL A 71 -1.59 -8.29 12.46
C VAL A 71 -2.19 -8.34 11.07
N SER A 72 -1.43 -7.87 10.08
CA SER A 72 -1.86 -7.89 8.69
C SER A 72 -2.08 -9.31 8.17
N ILE A 73 -2.97 -9.46 7.18
CA ILE A 73 -3.19 -10.72 6.46
C ILE A 73 -1.87 -11.28 5.92
N ALA A 74 -0.96 -10.43 5.42
CA ALA A 74 0.35 -10.87 4.95
C ALA A 74 1.19 -11.53 6.06
N LYS A 75 1.15 -10.99 7.28
CA LYS A 75 1.84 -11.59 8.45
C LYS A 75 1.17 -12.90 8.88
N ILE A 76 -0.16 -12.98 8.83
CA ILE A 76 -0.91 -14.22 9.06
C ILE A 76 -0.49 -15.29 8.05
N LEU A 77 -0.49 -14.97 6.75
CA LEU A 77 -0.13 -15.91 5.69
C LEU A 77 1.30 -16.45 5.84
N ASN A 78 2.21 -15.68 6.45
CA ASN A 78 3.59 -16.07 6.73
C ASN A 78 3.79 -16.81 8.06
N SER A 79 2.72 -17.18 8.76
CA SER A 79 2.79 -18.06 9.93
C SER A 79 3.14 -19.50 9.53
N ASP A 80 3.54 -20.31 10.50
CA ASP A 80 3.87 -21.72 10.28
C ASP A 80 2.65 -22.57 9.91
N ASP A 81 2.90 -23.72 9.27
CA ASP A 81 1.85 -24.61 8.76
C ASP A 81 0.87 -25.10 9.84
N SER A 82 1.29 -25.18 11.11
CA SER A 82 0.40 -25.60 12.20
C SER A 82 -0.65 -24.52 12.52
N GLN A 83 -0.23 -23.26 12.56
CA GLN A 83 -1.13 -22.12 12.73
C GLN A 83 -2.05 -21.95 11.51
N LEU A 84 -1.50 -22.09 10.30
CA LEU A 84 -2.30 -22.04 9.07
C LEU A 84 -3.35 -23.16 9.04
N SER A 85 -2.99 -24.38 9.45
CA SER A 85 -3.93 -25.52 9.50
C SER A 85 -5.07 -25.28 10.50
N ARG A 86 -4.75 -24.73 11.66
CA ARG A 86 -5.76 -24.33 12.67
C ARG A 86 -6.68 -23.25 12.11
N LEU A 87 -6.13 -22.23 11.45
CA LEU A 87 -6.90 -21.17 10.83
C LEU A 87 -7.82 -21.70 9.72
N VAL A 88 -7.34 -22.60 8.84
CA VAL A 88 -8.19 -23.25 7.82
C VAL A 88 -9.38 -23.96 8.47
N THR A 89 -9.13 -24.70 9.56
CA THR A 89 -10.20 -25.42 10.27
C THR A 89 -11.22 -24.45 10.85
N ASN A 90 -10.76 -23.41 11.54
CA ASN A 90 -11.63 -22.40 12.14
C ASN A 90 -12.42 -21.61 11.10
N LEU A 91 -11.75 -21.24 10.00
CA LEU A 91 -12.35 -20.49 8.90
C LEU A 91 -13.39 -21.32 8.13
N ARG A 92 -13.18 -22.63 7.96
CA ARG A 92 -14.21 -23.53 7.40
C ARG A 92 -15.47 -23.56 8.25
N SER A 93 -15.31 -23.74 9.56
CA SER A 93 -16.44 -23.74 10.50
C SER A 93 -17.17 -22.40 10.48
N PHE A 94 -16.42 -21.29 10.44
CA PHE A 94 -17.00 -19.95 10.32
C PHE A 94 -17.74 -19.76 8.99
N ASN A 95 -17.12 -20.12 7.87
CA ASN A 95 -17.71 -20.00 6.54
C ASN A 95 -18.99 -20.81 6.41
N GLN A 96 -19.04 -22.00 7.01
CA GLN A 96 -20.26 -22.81 7.06
C GLN A 96 -21.39 -22.08 7.80
N ILE A 97 -21.14 -21.59 9.01
CA ILE A 97 -22.13 -20.86 9.81
C ILE A 97 -22.58 -19.59 9.08
N TYR A 98 -21.64 -18.87 8.47
CA TYR A 98 -21.93 -17.67 7.69
C TYR A 98 -22.84 -18.00 6.51
N ALA A 99 -22.53 -19.06 5.78
CA ALA A 99 -23.30 -19.48 4.61
C ALA A 99 -24.73 -19.89 4.98
N GLU A 100 -24.90 -20.67 6.05
CA GLU A 100 -26.21 -21.07 6.59
C GLU A 100 -27.03 -19.84 7.04
N THR A 101 -26.38 -18.85 7.65
CA THR A 101 -27.05 -17.65 8.17
C THR A 101 -27.48 -16.69 7.06
N ASN A 102 -26.72 -16.62 5.96
CA ASN A 102 -26.89 -15.61 4.90
C ASN A 102 -27.35 -16.22 3.55
N ASP A 103 -27.88 -17.45 3.55
CA ASP A 103 -28.36 -18.15 2.35
C ASP A 103 -27.32 -18.22 1.22
N LYS A 104 -26.08 -18.58 1.58
CA LYS A 104 -24.97 -18.82 0.64
C LYS A 104 -24.66 -20.30 0.52
N GLN A 105 -23.96 -20.68 -0.54
CA GLN A 105 -23.39 -22.03 -0.69
C GLN A 105 -21.92 -22.03 -0.29
N HIS A 106 -21.57 -22.79 0.75
CA HIS A 106 -20.17 -23.01 1.13
C HIS A 106 -19.54 -24.12 0.28
N VAL A 107 -18.51 -23.76 -0.49
CA VAL A 107 -17.67 -24.71 -1.21
C VAL A 107 -16.38 -24.89 -0.43
N TYR A 108 -16.19 -26.07 0.16
CA TYR A 108 -14.96 -26.39 0.89
C TYR A 108 -13.78 -26.45 -0.06
N SER A 109 -12.66 -25.87 0.36
CA SER A 109 -11.37 -26.06 -0.29
C SER A 109 -10.98 -27.55 -0.34
N ALA A 110 -10.41 -27.97 -1.47
CA ALA A 110 -10.09 -29.39 -1.68
C ALA A 110 -9.02 -29.87 -0.67
N PRO A 111 -9.23 -31.00 0.02
CA PRO A 111 -8.33 -31.49 1.07
C PRO A 111 -6.96 -31.92 0.54
N THR A 112 -6.84 -32.15 -0.77
CA THR A 112 -5.59 -32.50 -1.46
C THR A 112 -4.64 -31.33 -1.68
N LEU A 113 -5.12 -30.09 -1.50
CA LEU A 113 -4.30 -28.89 -1.71
C LEU A 113 -3.33 -28.66 -0.55
N GLN A 114 -2.29 -27.87 -0.77
CA GLN A 114 -1.43 -27.44 0.33
C GLN A 114 -2.20 -26.53 1.30
N VAL A 115 -1.84 -26.53 2.59
CA VAL A 115 -2.55 -25.76 3.63
C VAL A 115 -2.73 -24.29 3.27
N ARG A 116 -1.71 -23.67 2.69
CA ARG A 116 -1.76 -22.27 2.25
C ARG A 116 -2.75 -22.06 1.12
N GLU A 117 -2.82 -22.98 0.15
CA GLU A 117 -3.77 -22.92 -0.96
C GLU A 117 -5.22 -23.11 -0.46
N GLN A 118 -5.43 -24.03 0.49
CA GLN A 118 -6.73 -24.21 1.14
C GLN A 118 -7.16 -22.91 1.82
N LEU A 119 -6.27 -22.31 2.61
CA LEU A 119 -6.53 -21.05 3.30
C LEU A 119 -6.91 -19.93 2.32
N LEU A 120 -6.16 -19.78 1.24
CA LEU A 120 -6.45 -18.75 0.23
C LEU A 120 -7.81 -18.96 -0.43
N GLN A 121 -8.23 -20.20 -0.68
CA GLN A 121 -9.57 -20.48 -1.22
C GLN A 121 -10.68 -20.07 -0.23
N GLU A 122 -10.55 -20.47 1.04
CA GLU A 122 -11.52 -20.13 2.08
C GLU A 122 -11.59 -18.61 2.32
N ILE A 123 -10.44 -17.91 2.32
CA ILE A 123 -10.35 -16.45 2.44
C ILE A 123 -11.04 -15.76 1.27
N ASN A 124 -10.77 -16.18 0.03
CA ASN A 124 -11.34 -15.54 -1.15
C ASN A 124 -12.87 -15.75 -1.21
N GLN A 125 -13.37 -16.89 -0.75
CA GLN A 125 -14.79 -17.16 -0.67
C GLN A 125 -15.47 -16.23 0.35
N LEU A 126 -14.94 -16.14 1.58
CA LEU A 126 -15.46 -15.21 2.58
C LEU A 126 -15.40 -13.76 2.09
N LYS A 127 -14.29 -13.36 1.48
CA LYS A 127 -14.14 -12.03 0.88
C LYS A 127 -15.23 -11.75 -0.16
N GLY A 128 -15.55 -12.73 -1.00
CA GLY A 128 -16.63 -12.66 -1.98
C GLY A 128 -17.96 -12.35 -1.32
N TRP A 129 -18.34 -13.14 -0.31
CA TRP A 129 -19.59 -12.94 0.43
C TRP A 129 -19.64 -11.58 1.16
N LEU A 130 -18.58 -11.21 1.88
CA LEU A 130 -18.50 -9.89 2.54
C LEU A 130 -18.65 -8.75 1.53
N SER A 131 -18.09 -8.89 0.32
CA SER A 131 -18.26 -7.89 -0.73
C SER A 131 -19.69 -7.85 -1.27
N GLU A 132 -20.35 -8.99 -1.46
CA GLU A 132 -21.75 -9.04 -1.91
C GLU A 132 -22.72 -8.48 -0.87
N ASP A 133 -22.52 -8.84 0.39
CA ASP A 133 -23.47 -8.57 1.47
C ASP A 133 -23.32 -7.16 2.05
N THR A 134 -22.15 -6.53 1.82
CA THR A 134 -21.93 -5.13 2.18
C THR A 134 -22.54 -4.18 1.15
N LYS A 135 -23.57 -3.46 1.56
CA LYS A 135 -24.25 -2.44 0.73
C LYS A 135 -23.27 -1.40 0.16
N VAL A 136 -23.50 -1.02 -1.10
CA VAL A 136 -22.65 -0.07 -1.84
C VAL A 136 -22.55 1.28 -1.12
N GLU A 137 -23.63 1.75 -0.49
CA GLU A 137 -23.64 3.02 0.24
C GLU A 137 -22.72 2.99 1.47
N ILE A 138 -22.61 1.83 2.14
CA ILE A 138 -21.75 1.65 3.31
C ILE A 138 -20.28 1.68 2.87
N LYS A 139 -19.93 0.93 1.80
CA LYS A 139 -18.59 0.97 1.20
C LYS A 139 -18.21 2.40 0.78
N SER A 140 -19.14 3.11 0.14
CA SER A 140 -18.94 4.50 -0.28
C SER A 140 -18.72 5.45 0.90
N ARG A 141 -19.42 5.27 2.01
CA ARG A 141 -19.22 6.08 3.23
C ARG A 141 -17.87 5.80 3.89
N PHE A 142 -17.47 4.53 3.95
CA PHE A 142 -16.18 4.12 4.53
C PHE A 142 -14.99 4.65 3.73
N LYS A 143 -15.18 4.91 2.43
CA LYS A 143 -14.20 5.56 1.57
C LYS A 143 -14.02 7.06 1.85
N LYS A 144 -14.99 7.75 2.47
CA LYS A 144 -14.93 9.21 2.63
C LYS A 144 -13.70 9.72 3.39
N PRO A 145 -13.26 9.12 4.52
CA PRO A 145 -12.02 9.51 5.18
C PRO A 145 -10.79 9.36 4.28
N TYR A 146 -10.79 8.36 3.38
CA TYR A 146 -9.74 8.25 2.37
C TYR A 146 -9.82 9.39 1.34
N ASP A 147 -11.03 9.77 0.92
CA ASP A 147 -11.20 10.92 0.01
C ASP A 147 -10.73 12.24 0.65
N GLU A 148 -10.76 12.36 1.99
CA GLU A 148 -10.19 13.51 2.73
C GLU A 148 -8.66 13.60 2.64
N ILE A 149 -7.94 12.49 2.38
CA ILE A 149 -6.49 12.50 2.14
C ILE A 149 -6.14 13.40 0.95
N ARG A 150 -7.07 13.59 0.00
CA ARG A 150 -6.94 14.56 -1.10
C ARG A 150 -6.67 15.98 -0.59
N ASN A 151 -7.28 16.34 0.54
CA ASN A 151 -7.16 17.68 1.11
C ASN A 151 -5.83 17.91 1.84
N LEU A 152 -5.02 16.86 2.03
CA LEU A 152 -3.71 16.93 2.68
C LEU A 152 -2.54 17.19 1.70
N GLY A 153 -2.83 17.55 0.44
CA GLY A 153 -1.79 17.93 -0.54
C GLY A 153 -1.08 16.77 -1.25
N TYR A 154 -1.39 15.52 -0.90
CA TYR A 154 -0.83 14.32 -1.54
C TYR A 154 -1.41 14.02 -2.92
N LEU A 155 -2.44 14.74 -3.35
CA LEU A 155 -3.07 14.59 -4.66
C LEU A 155 -3.14 15.92 -5.39
N LYS A 156 -2.87 15.90 -6.70
CA LYS A 156 -2.99 17.07 -7.57
C LYS A 156 -3.83 16.74 -8.78
N SER A 157 -4.84 17.57 -9.05
CA SER A 157 -5.65 17.45 -10.26
C SER A 157 -4.83 17.90 -11.48
N ARG A 158 -4.85 17.09 -12.53
CA ARG A 158 -4.19 17.33 -13.83
C ARG A 158 -5.23 17.41 -14.94
N GLY A 159 -6.40 18.00 -14.64
CA GLY A 159 -7.49 18.22 -15.59
C GLY A 159 -8.04 16.91 -16.15
N ARG A 160 -7.99 16.73 -17.48
CA ARG A 160 -8.50 15.54 -18.17
C ARG A 160 -7.77 14.24 -17.81
N LEU A 161 -6.58 14.34 -17.21
CA LEU A 161 -5.80 13.18 -16.76
C LEU A 161 -6.22 12.67 -15.38
N GLY A 162 -7.18 13.33 -14.72
CA GLY A 162 -7.61 12.98 -13.36
C GLY A 162 -6.65 13.50 -12.29
N SER A 163 -6.63 12.84 -11.14
CA SER A 163 -5.73 13.17 -10.03
C SER A 163 -4.51 12.25 -10.04
N VAL A 164 -3.34 12.80 -9.73
CA VAL A 164 -2.10 12.05 -9.56
C VAL A 164 -1.60 12.19 -8.13
N LEU A 165 -0.80 11.21 -7.67
CA LEU A 165 -0.02 11.35 -6.44
C LEU A 165 0.95 12.52 -6.62
N ASN A 166 0.96 13.43 -5.67
CA ASN A 166 1.68 14.68 -5.73
C ASN A 166 2.75 14.74 -4.63
N ALA A 167 3.99 14.99 -5.03
CA ALA A 167 5.07 15.31 -4.11
C ALA A 167 5.34 16.81 -4.18
N SER A 168 5.06 17.51 -3.09
CA SER A 168 5.40 18.93 -2.96
C SER A 168 6.89 19.11 -2.74
N GLN A 169 7.39 20.33 -2.98
CA GLN A 169 8.76 20.71 -2.68
C GLN A 169 9.11 20.43 -1.21
N GLU A 170 8.21 20.76 -0.27
CA GLU A 170 8.42 20.54 1.16
C GLU A 170 8.51 19.05 1.49
N LEU A 171 7.65 18.21 0.89
CA LEU A 171 7.68 16.77 1.09
C LEU A 171 8.98 16.16 0.57
N ILE A 172 9.42 16.57 -0.62
CA ILE A 172 10.68 16.12 -1.22
C ILE A 172 11.85 16.53 -0.33
N LEU A 173 11.93 17.80 0.07
CA LEU A 173 12.99 18.30 0.94
C LEU A 173 13.03 17.58 2.29
N LEU A 174 11.87 17.37 2.93
CA LEU A 174 11.78 16.66 4.21
C LEU A 174 12.34 15.24 4.11
N PHE A 175 11.88 14.47 3.13
CA PHE A 175 12.36 13.10 2.97
C PHE A 175 13.81 13.05 2.47
N THR A 176 14.26 14.02 1.67
CA THR A 176 15.67 14.16 1.33
C THR A 176 16.52 14.41 2.57
N ALA A 177 16.09 15.25 3.51
CA ALA A 177 16.79 15.48 4.78
C ALA A 177 16.87 14.21 5.62
N ILE A 178 15.78 13.43 5.70
CA ILE A 178 15.75 12.13 6.39
C ILE A 178 16.71 11.14 5.73
N VAL A 179 16.69 11.05 4.40
CA VAL A 179 17.50 10.09 3.62
C VAL A 179 18.99 10.43 3.70
N VAL A 180 19.36 11.69 3.50
CA VAL A 180 20.75 12.15 3.61
C VAL A 180 21.22 12.01 5.06
N GLY A 181 20.39 12.43 6.01
CA GLY A 181 20.65 12.37 7.44
C GLY A 181 21.86 13.23 7.82
N SER A 182 22.75 12.67 8.65
CA SER A 182 23.98 13.33 9.09
C SER A 182 25.17 13.18 8.14
N ARG A 183 24.96 12.65 6.93
CA ARG A 183 26.05 12.47 5.95
C ARG A 183 26.43 13.82 5.35
N GLU A 184 27.72 14.02 5.09
CA GLU A 184 28.22 15.25 4.45
C GLU A 184 27.68 15.43 3.03
N HIS A 185 27.54 14.34 2.28
CA HIS A 185 26.97 14.33 0.95
C HIS A 185 26.45 12.93 0.59
N MET A 186 25.47 12.88 -0.31
CA MET A 186 24.95 11.62 -0.85
C MET A 186 24.75 11.72 -2.37
N LEU A 187 25.18 10.72 -3.12
CA LEU A 187 24.91 10.63 -4.56
C LEU A 187 23.41 10.78 -4.85
N VAL A 188 23.03 11.61 -5.81
CA VAL A 188 21.63 11.86 -6.20
C VAL A 188 20.86 10.56 -6.45
N LYS A 189 21.50 9.57 -7.10
CA LYS A 189 20.91 8.23 -7.32
C LYS A 189 20.52 7.57 -6.01
N ASN A 190 21.38 7.63 -5.00
CA ASN A 190 21.13 7.02 -3.69
C ASN A 190 20.06 7.78 -2.91
N VAL A 191 19.97 9.10 -3.08
CA VAL A 191 18.85 9.88 -2.52
C VAL A 191 17.53 9.38 -3.10
N PHE A 192 17.42 9.20 -4.41
CA PHE A 192 16.21 8.64 -5.01
C PHE A 192 15.89 7.21 -4.56
N SER A 193 16.91 6.37 -4.36
CA SER A 193 16.70 5.04 -3.77
C SER A 193 16.13 5.14 -2.36
N GLY A 194 16.69 6.03 -1.52
CA GLY A 194 16.19 6.25 -0.16
C GLY A 194 14.78 6.84 -0.14
N LEU A 195 14.46 7.78 -1.04
CA LEU A 195 13.09 8.28 -1.20
C LEU A 195 12.12 7.15 -1.55
N GLU A 196 12.53 6.25 -2.44
CA GLU A 196 11.73 5.10 -2.86
C GLU A 196 11.50 4.09 -1.73
N GLU A 197 12.51 3.83 -0.89
CA GLU A 197 12.38 3.01 0.33
C GLU A 197 11.37 3.61 1.33
N HIS A 198 11.23 4.94 1.33
CA HIS A 198 10.24 5.67 2.12
C HIS A 198 8.89 5.83 1.42
N GLY A 199 8.68 5.16 0.27
CA GLY A 199 7.42 5.16 -0.46
C GLY A 199 7.24 6.31 -1.47
N LEU A 200 8.26 7.16 -1.67
CA LEU A 200 8.26 8.24 -2.67
C LEU A 200 9.00 7.80 -3.93
N ARG A 201 8.27 7.10 -4.82
CA ARG A 201 8.81 6.67 -6.10
C ARG A 201 8.50 7.66 -7.22
N PHE A 202 9.50 7.91 -8.06
CA PHE A 202 9.44 8.85 -9.18
C PHE A 202 9.87 8.19 -10.49
N ASP A 203 9.21 8.56 -11.59
CA ASP A 203 9.66 8.15 -12.91
C ASP A 203 10.85 8.99 -13.39
N LYS A 204 11.45 8.62 -14.53
CA LYS A 204 12.66 9.28 -15.04
C LYS A 204 12.49 10.79 -15.23
N GLN A 205 11.32 11.25 -15.68
CA GLN A 205 11.08 12.66 -15.94
C GLN A 205 10.86 13.42 -14.63
N SER A 206 10.10 12.86 -13.67
CA SER A 206 9.97 13.48 -12.34
C SER A 206 11.33 13.58 -11.65
N LYS A 207 12.17 12.54 -11.74
CA LYS A 207 13.54 12.57 -11.20
C LYS A 207 14.36 13.71 -11.80
N LYS A 208 14.24 13.96 -13.10
CA LYS A 208 14.92 15.09 -13.76
C LYS A 208 14.46 16.44 -13.19
N GLU A 209 13.16 16.67 -13.12
CA GLU A 209 12.60 17.93 -12.61
C GLU A 209 12.94 18.17 -11.13
N ILE A 210 13.06 17.09 -10.34
CA ILE A 210 13.51 17.16 -8.94
C ILE A 210 15.00 17.51 -8.85
N VAL A 211 15.83 17.00 -9.76
CA VAL A 211 17.25 17.40 -9.84
C VAL A 211 17.37 18.89 -10.20
N ASP A 212 16.59 19.36 -11.17
CA ASP A 212 16.54 20.78 -11.53
C ASP A 212 16.11 21.63 -10.31
N PHE A 213 15.09 21.16 -9.55
CA PHE A 213 14.70 21.79 -8.29
C PHE A 213 15.82 21.80 -7.23
N PHE A 214 16.56 20.70 -7.05
CA PHE A 214 17.70 20.66 -6.13
C PHE A 214 18.80 21.64 -6.52
N GLU A 215 19.04 21.84 -7.81
CA GLU A 215 19.95 22.89 -8.30
C GLU A 215 19.41 24.29 -7.96
N GLU A 216 18.11 24.54 -8.19
CA GLU A 216 17.46 25.84 -7.88
C GLU A 216 17.58 26.22 -6.40
N VAL A 217 17.45 25.25 -5.49
CA VAL A 217 17.62 25.48 -4.04
C VAL A 217 19.05 25.28 -3.55
N ASN A 218 20.01 25.18 -4.48
CA ASN A 218 21.44 25.02 -4.20
C ASN A 218 21.74 23.85 -3.25
N LEU A 219 21.12 22.70 -3.45
CA LEU A 219 21.37 21.46 -2.71
C LEU A 219 22.36 20.52 -3.40
N LEU A 220 22.68 20.78 -4.68
CA LEU A 220 23.61 19.96 -5.43
C LEU A 220 25.05 20.45 -5.29
N GLU A 221 25.97 19.51 -5.19
CA GLU A 221 27.41 19.73 -5.23
C GLU A 221 28.06 18.81 -6.26
N LYS A 222 29.07 19.33 -6.96
CA LYS A 222 29.93 18.58 -7.88
C LYS A 222 31.27 18.35 -7.19
N MET A 223 31.61 17.09 -6.97
CA MET A 223 32.92 16.72 -6.43
C MET A 223 33.93 16.69 -7.58
N SER A 224 35.09 17.32 -7.39
CA SER A 224 36.07 17.57 -8.47
C SER A 224 36.70 16.30 -9.07
N ASP A 225 36.58 15.17 -8.37
CA ASP A 225 37.15 13.86 -8.70
C ASP A 225 36.15 12.90 -9.39
N SER A 226 34.88 13.31 -9.52
CA SER A 226 33.76 12.39 -9.79
C SER A 226 33.14 12.51 -11.21
N GLY A 227 33.73 13.33 -12.08
CA GLY A 227 33.22 13.55 -13.45
C GLY A 227 31.87 14.28 -13.47
N ASP A 228 30.84 13.64 -14.05
CA ASP A 228 29.46 14.18 -14.14
C ASP A 228 28.56 13.79 -12.94
N ALA A 229 29.12 13.14 -11.91
CA ALA A 229 28.34 12.74 -10.74
C ALA A 229 27.90 13.96 -9.91
N GLN A 230 26.63 13.99 -9.52
CA GLN A 230 26.06 15.00 -8.64
C GLN A 230 25.72 14.41 -7.28
N TYR A 231 25.96 15.20 -6.24
CA TYR A 231 25.72 14.86 -4.85
C TYR A 231 24.75 15.86 -4.22
N VAL A 232 23.93 15.39 -3.29
CA VAL A 232 23.04 16.21 -2.47
C VAL A 232 23.70 16.42 -1.11
N LYS A 233 23.81 17.67 -0.69
CA LYS A 233 24.30 18.04 0.65
C LYS A 233 23.18 18.01 1.70
N PRO A 234 23.49 17.89 2.99
CA PRO A 234 22.48 17.86 4.05
C PRO A 234 21.68 19.16 4.10
N ILE A 235 20.39 19.03 4.43
CA ILE A 235 19.48 20.14 4.68
C ILE A 235 19.52 20.41 6.18
N LEU A 236 20.00 21.60 6.59
CA LEU A 236 20.11 22.06 7.97
C LEU A 236 18.80 22.67 8.48
#